data_AF-A0A8H3GQE3-F1
#
_entry.id   AF-A0A8H3GQE3-F1
#
_cell.length_a   1.000
_cell.length_b   1.000
_cell.length_c   1.000
_cell.angle_alpha   90.00
_cell.angle_beta   90.00
_cell.angle_gamma   90.00
#
_symmetry.space_group_name_H-M   'P 1'
#
loop_
_entity.id
_entity.type
_entity.pdbx_description
1 polymer ?
#
loop_
_entity_poly.entity_id
_entity_poly.type
_entity_poly.pdbx_seq_one_letter_code
_entity_poly.pdbx_strand_id
1 'polypeptide(L)'
;MDQPTGCKPHHDPFTLVLSSGLIIGLILSYLPQHSVIIRNKTSEGLSPWYLLLGSTSAAAGFINVLTLQWGLIRCCKQITAGACIESVLGVIQVFFQWFMFSGIFVLYLLYFPAHLKFVTIKPQPHPGHAPECDCETCELARKGEYTESTSEWKMSVVLACVVAAHFLISLFTTFFVVLNDDRELGDNTTPPNRRVTAWATFLGLSSTILCLVQYTPQLHRTWHAKTVGSLSIPMMCIQTPGAVLMVLSIALREGTNWTSWATYAAAGIMQGMLLLMCLHWKRRQAKLGIDDYGRPLALDGRDERTPLLGPN
;
A
#
# COMPACT_ATOMS: atom_id res chain seq x y z
N MET A 1 -16.10 44.92 -12.62
CA MET A 1 -15.47 44.47 -13.87
C MET A 1 -14.94 43.09 -13.58
N ASP A 2 -15.77 42.07 -13.79
CA ASP A 2 -15.36 40.67 -13.61
C ASP A 2 -14.38 40.35 -14.73
N GLN A 3 -13.10 40.27 -14.37
CA GLN A 3 -12.08 39.69 -15.22
C GLN A 3 -12.58 38.27 -15.54
N PRO A 4 -12.64 37.83 -16.81
CA PRO A 4 -13.00 36.47 -17.12
C PRO A 4 -11.88 35.59 -16.55
N THR A 5 -12.05 35.09 -15.33
CA THR A 5 -11.18 34.09 -14.76
C THR A 5 -11.24 32.91 -15.72
N GLY A 6 -10.12 32.57 -16.37
CA GLY A 6 -10.05 31.49 -17.35
C GLY A 6 -10.51 30.11 -16.82
N CYS A 7 -10.76 30.00 -15.51
CA CYS A 7 -11.32 28.83 -14.86
C CYS A 7 -12.78 28.58 -15.27
N LYS A 8 -13.01 27.52 -16.04
CA LYS A 8 -14.35 27.00 -16.33
C LYS A 8 -14.61 25.74 -15.51
N PRO A 9 -15.80 25.59 -14.90
CA PRO A 9 -16.22 24.33 -14.29
C PRO A 9 -16.11 23.17 -15.28
N HIS A 10 -15.39 22.12 -14.91
CA HIS A 10 -15.32 20.90 -15.69
C HIS A 10 -16.44 19.95 -15.24
N HIS A 11 -17.50 19.86 -16.04
CA HIS A 11 -18.62 18.97 -15.79
C HIS A 11 -18.54 17.74 -16.71
N ASP A 12 -18.27 16.58 -16.13
CA ASP A 12 -18.29 15.30 -16.85
C ASP A 12 -18.99 14.24 -15.98
N PRO A 13 -20.28 13.98 -16.25
CA PRO A 13 -21.07 13.01 -15.49
C PRO A 13 -20.46 11.61 -15.49
N PHE A 14 -19.79 11.21 -16.57
CA PHE A 14 -19.17 9.89 -16.64
C PHE A 14 -18.00 9.78 -15.67
N THR A 15 -17.05 10.72 -15.73
CA THR A 15 -15.89 10.76 -14.82
C THR A 15 -16.32 10.96 -13.36
N LEU A 16 -17.37 11.73 -13.11
CA LEU A 16 -17.96 11.92 -11.78
C LEU A 16 -18.47 10.60 -11.19
N VAL A 17 -19.32 9.88 -11.93
CA VAL A 17 -19.88 8.59 -11.50
C VAL A 17 -18.78 7.54 -11.32
N LEU A 18 -17.88 7.43 -12.30
CA LEU A 18 -16.77 6.48 -12.27
C LEU A 18 -15.89 6.71 -11.02
N SER A 19 -15.48 7.95 -10.78
CA SER A 19 -14.56 8.27 -9.68
C SER A 19 -15.23 8.13 -8.32
N SER A 20 -16.50 8.51 -8.20
CA SER A 20 -17.28 8.33 -6.97
C SER A 20 -17.45 6.83 -6.65
N GLY A 21 -17.79 6.02 -7.65
CA GLY A 21 -17.88 4.58 -7.50
C GLY A 21 -16.55 3.94 -7.09
N LEU A 22 -15.44 4.40 -7.66
CA LEU A 22 -14.09 3.95 -7.29
C LEU A 22 -13.73 4.30 -5.84
N ILE A 23 -14.02 5.53 -5.39
CA ILE A 23 -13.80 5.93 -3.99
C ILE A 23 -14.59 5.02 -3.04
N ILE A 24 -15.88 4.79 -3.32
CA ILE A 24 -16.72 3.92 -2.49
C ILE A 24 -16.16 2.49 -2.47
N GLY A 25 -15.87 1.92 -3.65
CA GLY A 25 -15.31 0.56 -3.76
C GLY A 25 -13.98 0.40 -3.03
N LEU A 26 -13.12 1.42 -3.09
CA LEU A 26 -11.85 1.48 -2.37
C LEU A 26 -12.06 1.47 -0.87
N ILE A 27 -12.90 2.36 -0.35
CA ILE A 27 -13.21 2.42 1.09
C ILE A 27 -13.75 1.07 1.58
N LEU A 28 -14.73 0.50 0.87
CA LEU A 28 -15.31 -0.79 1.21
C LEU A 28 -14.30 -1.94 1.15
N SER A 29 -13.26 -1.85 0.30
CA SER A 29 -12.21 -2.85 0.18
C SER A 29 -11.19 -2.78 1.32
N TYR A 30 -10.82 -1.57 1.75
CA TYR A 30 -9.80 -1.36 2.78
C TYR A 30 -10.34 -1.47 4.21
N LEU A 31 -11.58 -1.03 4.47
CA LEU A 31 -12.17 -1.01 5.82
C LEU A 31 -12.18 -2.38 6.52
N PRO A 32 -12.51 -3.51 5.85
CA PRO A 32 -12.47 -4.83 6.48
C PRO A 32 -11.08 -5.16 7.02
N GLN A 33 -10.02 -4.89 6.26
CA GLN A 33 -8.64 -5.14 6.69
C GLN A 33 -8.25 -4.29 7.90
N HIS A 34 -8.59 -3.00 7.88
CA HIS A 34 -8.37 -2.10 9.03
C HIS A 34 -9.10 -2.63 10.28
N SER A 35 -10.36 -3.06 10.10
CA SER A 35 -11.19 -3.59 11.17
C SER A 35 -10.61 -4.87 11.78
N VAL A 36 -10.09 -5.78 10.96
CA VAL A 36 -9.45 -7.02 11.44
C VAL A 36 -8.23 -6.72 12.30
N ILE A 37 -7.35 -5.82 11.87
CA ILE A 37 -6.16 -5.42 12.64
C ILE A 37 -6.58 -4.76 13.97
N ILE A 38 -7.54 -3.84 13.94
CA ILE A 38 -8.00 -3.10 15.13
C ILE A 38 -8.71 -4.03 16.12
N ARG A 39 -9.53 -4.97 15.64
CA ARG A 39 -10.31 -5.90 16.48
C ARG A 39 -9.42 -6.97 17.08
N ASN A 40 -8.51 -7.53 16.29
CA ASN A 40 -7.62 -8.60 16.76
C ASN A 40 -6.41 -8.07 17.54
N LYS A 41 -6.14 -6.76 17.50
CA LYS A 41 -5.03 -6.09 18.20
C LYS A 41 -3.66 -6.67 17.85
N THR A 42 -3.52 -7.23 16.66
CA THR A 42 -2.27 -7.78 16.14
C THR A 42 -2.15 -7.48 14.65
N SER A 43 -0.91 -7.33 14.20
CA SER A 43 -0.52 -7.13 12.81
C SER A 43 0.37 -8.26 12.27
N GLU A 44 0.31 -9.42 12.93
CA GLU A 44 0.99 -10.65 12.51
C GLU A 44 0.68 -11.01 11.05
N GLY A 45 1.71 -11.49 10.35
CA GLY A 45 1.62 -11.88 8.94
C GLY A 45 1.78 -10.73 7.94
N LEU A 46 1.81 -9.46 8.39
CA LEU A 46 2.12 -8.32 7.53
C LEU A 46 3.64 -8.11 7.39
N SER A 47 4.10 -7.93 6.15
CA SER A 47 5.51 -7.65 5.85
C SER A 47 5.79 -6.14 5.92
N PRO A 48 6.73 -5.67 6.76
CA PRO A 48 7.07 -4.24 6.85
C PRO A 48 7.67 -3.70 5.55
N TRP A 49 8.45 -4.50 4.83
CA TRP A 49 8.99 -4.12 3.51
C TRP A 49 7.90 -3.94 2.46
N TYR A 50 6.88 -4.79 2.47
CA TYR A 50 5.74 -4.66 1.57
C TYR A 50 4.98 -3.35 1.85
N LEU A 51 4.75 -3.04 3.13
CA LEU A 51 4.08 -1.81 3.55
C LEU A 51 4.90 -0.55 3.23
N LEU A 52 6.22 -0.58 3.48
CA LEU A 52 7.15 0.49 3.10
C LEU A 52 7.08 0.81 1.61
N LEU A 53 7.32 -0.20 0.75
CA LEU A 53 7.37 -0.03 -0.70
C LEU A 53 6.03 0.45 -1.24
N GLY A 54 4.93 -0.09 -0.71
CA GLY A 54 3.58 0.32 -1.08
C GLY A 54 3.24 1.74 -0.67
N SER A 55 3.51 2.13 0.57
CA SER A 55 3.19 3.47 1.06
C SER A 55 4.02 4.53 0.35
N THR A 56 5.30 4.23 0.07
CA THR A 56 6.20 5.11 -0.71
C THR A 56 5.74 5.23 -2.16
N SER A 57 5.39 4.10 -2.80
CA SER A 57 4.87 4.07 -4.17
C SER A 57 3.55 4.83 -4.27
N ALA A 58 2.59 4.59 -3.38
CA ALA A 58 1.29 5.25 -3.37
C ALA A 58 1.42 6.75 -3.10
N ALA A 59 2.33 7.15 -2.20
CA ALA A 59 2.65 8.55 -1.93
C ALA A 59 3.18 9.25 -3.19
N ALA A 60 4.16 8.64 -3.87
CA ALA A 60 4.72 9.20 -5.09
C ALA A 60 3.66 9.28 -6.22
N GLY A 61 2.80 8.27 -6.36
CA GLY A 61 1.68 8.27 -7.31
C GLY A 61 0.65 9.36 -7.02
N PHE A 62 0.31 9.58 -5.75
CA PHE A 62 -0.57 10.68 -5.33
C PHE A 62 0.05 12.04 -5.62
N ILE A 63 1.30 12.24 -5.24
CA ILE A 63 1.98 13.53 -5.42
C ILE A 63 2.21 13.82 -6.92
N ASN A 64 2.42 12.80 -7.77
CA ASN A 64 2.46 12.95 -9.23
C ASN A 64 1.15 13.57 -9.76
N VAL A 65 0.01 12.97 -9.40
CA VAL A 65 -1.31 13.46 -9.82
C VAL A 65 -1.56 14.86 -9.26
N LEU A 66 -1.23 15.09 -7.99
CA LEU A 66 -1.32 16.41 -7.35
C LEU A 66 -0.51 17.48 -8.08
N THR A 67 0.71 17.14 -8.51
CA THR A 67 1.63 18.04 -9.24
C THR A 67 1.03 18.47 -10.57
N LEU A 68 0.52 17.50 -11.36
CA LEU A 68 -0.01 17.78 -12.69
C LEU A 68 -1.36 18.49 -12.65
N GLN A 69 -2.18 18.18 -11.66
CA GLN A 69 -3.53 18.74 -11.49
C GLN A 69 -3.54 20.06 -10.70
N TRP A 70 -2.38 20.63 -10.39
CA TRP A 70 -2.26 21.86 -9.59
C TRP A 70 -3.03 23.05 -10.17
N GLY A 71 -3.09 23.18 -11.51
CA GLY A 71 -3.85 24.23 -12.19
C GLY A 71 -5.35 24.19 -11.84
N LEU A 72 -5.95 23.00 -11.79
CA LEU A 72 -7.35 22.81 -11.39
C LEU A 72 -7.58 23.19 -9.92
N ILE A 73 -6.63 22.85 -9.05
CA ILE A 73 -6.67 23.19 -7.63
C ILE A 73 -6.58 24.70 -7.42
N ARG A 74 -5.73 25.41 -8.17
CA ARG A 74 -5.68 26.89 -8.16
C ARG A 74 -7.02 27.51 -8.58
N CYS A 75 -7.69 26.90 -9.56
CA CYS A 75 -9.00 27.35 -10.05
C CYS A 75 -10.13 27.20 -9.04
N CYS A 76 -10.01 26.30 -8.05
CA CYS A 76 -11.03 26.13 -7.01
C CYS A 76 -11.35 27.40 -6.21
N LYS A 77 -10.46 28.39 -6.16
CA LYS A 77 -10.73 29.69 -5.53
C LYS A 77 -11.69 30.58 -6.32
N GLN A 78 -11.89 30.30 -7.61
CA GLN A 78 -12.67 31.12 -8.54
C GLN A 78 -14.01 30.49 -8.94
N ILE A 79 -14.25 29.23 -8.57
CA ILE A 79 -15.47 28.49 -8.92
C ILE A 79 -16.23 28.06 -7.67
N THR A 80 -17.48 27.61 -7.84
CA THR A 80 -18.30 27.13 -6.73
C THR A 80 -17.71 25.85 -6.11
N ALA A 81 -17.99 25.61 -4.82
CA ALA A 81 -17.47 24.45 -4.11
C ALA A 81 -17.84 23.11 -4.77
N GLY A 82 -19.07 22.97 -5.26
CA GLY A 82 -19.51 21.76 -5.98
C GLY A 82 -18.73 21.52 -7.28
N ALA A 83 -18.55 22.58 -8.09
CA ALA A 83 -17.76 22.51 -9.30
C ALA A 83 -16.28 22.20 -9.02
N CYS A 84 -15.72 22.74 -7.94
CA CYS A 84 -14.36 22.41 -7.50
C CYS A 84 -14.24 20.92 -7.14
N ILE A 85 -15.16 20.39 -6.33
CA ILE A 85 -15.13 18.97 -5.91
C ILE A 85 -15.15 18.05 -7.14
N GLU A 86 -16.02 18.32 -8.11
CA GLU A 86 -16.07 17.56 -9.36
C GLU A 86 -14.75 17.66 -10.14
N SER A 87 -14.20 18.88 -10.26
CA SER A 87 -12.96 19.15 -10.98
C SER A 87 -11.74 18.45 -10.34
N VAL A 88 -11.67 18.39 -9.00
CA VAL A 88 -10.54 17.76 -8.28
C VAL A 88 -10.82 16.31 -7.85
N LEU A 89 -11.94 15.73 -8.27
CA LEU A 89 -12.39 14.41 -7.80
C LEU A 89 -11.35 13.30 -8.03
N GLY A 90 -10.53 13.40 -9.09
CA GLY A 90 -9.46 12.44 -9.37
C GLY A 90 -8.32 12.53 -8.38
N VAL A 91 -7.98 13.74 -7.95
CA VAL A 91 -7.00 13.98 -6.88
C VAL A 91 -7.53 13.39 -5.57
N ILE A 92 -8.82 13.60 -5.27
CA ILE A 92 -9.49 13.02 -4.10
C ILE A 92 -9.47 11.49 -4.16
N GLN A 93 -9.78 10.89 -5.32
CA GLN A 93 -9.77 9.44 -5.53
C GLN A 93 -8.40 8.84 -5.21
N VAL A 94 -7.33 9.41 -5.78
CA VAL A 94 -5.97 8.95 -5.55
C VAL A 94 -5.49 9.22 -4.12
N PHE A 95 -5.91 10.34 -3.52
CA PHE A 95 -5.66 10.63 -2.12
C PHE A 95 -6.21 9.53 -1.21
N PHE A 96 -7.46 9.09 -1.41
CA PHE A 96 -8.05 8.02 -0.61
C PHE A 96 -7.33 6.69 -0.77
N GLN A 97 -6.81 6.37 -1.98
CA GLN A 97 -5.96 5.19 -2.20
C GLN A 97 -4.71 5.24 -1.33
N TRP A 98 -3.96 6.35 -1.40
CA TRP A 98 -2.75 6.54 -0.60
C TRP A 98 -3.06 6.55 0.91
N PHE A 99 -4.12 7.25 1.32
CA PHE A 99 -4.52 7.41 2.71
C PHE A 99 -4.93 6.06 3.33
N MET A 100 -5.79 5.30 2.66
CA MET A 100 -6.22 3.99 3.17
C MET A 100 -5.07 2.99 3.20
N PHE A 101 -4.20 2.95 2.18
CA PHE A 101 -3.04 2.05 2.22
C PHE A 101 -2.04 2.44 3.33
N SER A 102 -1.74 3.73 3.48
CA SER A 102 -0.86 4.22 4.55
C SER A 102 -1.46 4.03 5.93
N GLY A 103 -2.79 4.06 6.05
CA GLY A 103 -3.53 3.69 7.26
C GLY A 103 -3.20 2.28 7.74
N ILE A 104 -3.07 1.30 6.82
CA ILE A 104 -2.63 -0.06 7.18
C ILE A 104 -1.23 -0.02 7.80
N PHE A 105 -0.31 0.77 7.25
CA PHE A 105 1.05 0.84 7.78
C PHE A 105 1.09 1.49 9.17
N VAL A 106 0.28 2.51 9.41
CA VAL A 106 0.12 3.09 10.75
C VAL A 106 -0.47 2.06 11.72
N LEU A 107 -1.53 1.35 11.32
CA LEU A 107 -2.13 0.30 12.15
C LEU A 107 -1.15 -0.85 12.43
N TYR A 108 -0.30 -1.20 11.46
CA TYR A 108 0.76 -2.19 11.62
C TYR A 108 1.72 -1.80 12.76
N LEU A 109 2.15 -0.53 12.82
CA LEU A 109 3.04 -0.04 13.88
C LEU A 109 2.33 0.02 15.24
N LEU A 110 1.07 0.48 15.27
CA LEU A 110 0.28 0.61 16.49
C LEU A 110 -0.06 -0.75 17.12
N TYR A 111 -0.37 -1.75 16.29
CA TYR A 111 -0.73 -3.10 16.70
C TYR A 111 0.38 -4.10 16.41
N PHE A 112 1.64 -3.66 16.50
CA PHE A 112 2.78 -4.58 16.38
C PHE A 112 2.78 -5.55 17.57
N PRO A 113 2.81 -6.88 17.34
CA PRO A 113 2.66 -7.88 18.39
C PRO A 113 3.76 -7.77 19.45
N ALA A 114 3.36 -7.69 20.72
CA ALA A 114 4.28 -7.43 21.84
C ALA A 114 5.36 -8.52 21.98
N HIS A 115 5.02 -9.78 21.72
CA HIS A 115 5.97 -10.90 21.82
C HIS A 115 7.01 -10.92 20.70
N LEU A 116 6.76 -10.26 19.56
CA LEU A 116 7.78 -10.05 18.52
C LEU A 116 8.52 -8.73 18.73
N LYS A 117 8.07 -7.86 19.63
CA LYS A 117 8.63 -6.52 19.85
C LYS A 117 9.82 -6.55 20.80
N PHE A 118 9.75 -7.39 21.82
CA PHE A 118 10.72 -7.44 22.90
C PHE A 118 11.22 -8.86 23.15
N VAL A 119 12.53 -9.01 23.35
CA VAL A 119 13.17 -10.26 23.77
C VAL A 119 13.85 -10.04 25.11
N THR A 120 13.66 -10.99 26.04
CA THR A 120 14.37 -10.99 27.33
C THR A 120 15.70 -11.72 27.16
N ILE A 121 16.79 -11.01 27.37
CA ILE A 121 18.15 -11.54 27.28
C ILE A 121 18.61 -11.90 28.69
N LYS A 122 19.09 -13.13 28.85
CA LYS A 122 19.72 -13.64 30.09
C LYS A 122 21.20 -13.86 29.82
N PRO A 123 22.07 -12.87 30.11
CA PRO A 123 23.49 -13.01 29.84
C PRO A 123 24.08 -14.13 30.69
N GLN A 124 24.86 -14.99 30.06
CA GLN A 124 25.56 -16.08 30.74
C GLN A 124 27.04 -15.71 30.89
N PRO A 125 27.67 -16.00 32.04
CA PRO A 125 29.12 -15.87 32.17
C PRO A 125 29.84 -16.87 31.23
N HIS A 126 31.05 -16.53 30.79
CA HIS A 126 31.84 -17.43 29.96
C HIS A 126 32.40 -18.63 30.78
N PRO A 127 32.78 -19.74 30.12
CA PRO A 127 33.43 -20.87 30.80
C PRO A 127 34.75 -20.43 31.45
N GLY A 128 35.02 -20.84 32.70
CA GLY A 128 36.26 -20.52 33.42
C GLY A 128 36.18 -19.32 34.38
N HIS A 129 35.01 -19.06 34.94
CA HIS A 129 34.76 -17.92 35.83
C HIS A 129 35.71 -17.89 37.05
N ALA A 130 36.59 -16.90 37.09
CA ALA A 130 37.30 -16.49 38.31
C ALA A 130 36.50 -15.39 39.02
N PRO A 131 36.46 -15.36 40.37
CA PRO A 131 35.71 -14.34 41.13
C PRO A 131 36.07 -12.89 40.78
N GLU A 132 37.29 -12.66 40.30
CA GLU A 132 37.88 -11.35 39.99
C GLU A 132 37.88 -11.01 38.48
N CYS A 133 37.12 -11.74 37.66
CA CYS A 133 37.07 -11.45 36.22
C CYS A 133 36.24 -10.18 35.92
N ASP A 134 36.87 -9.18 35.30
CA ASP A 134 36.30 -7.87 34.96
C ASP A 134 36.07 -7.68 33.44
N CYS A 135 35.71 -8.75 32.74
CA CYS A 135 35.35 -8.69 31.32
C CYS A 135 33.88 -8.27 31.11
N GLU A 136 33.59 -7.68 29.94
CA GLU A 136 32.26 -7.17 29.58
C GLU A 136 31.14 -8.21 29.73
N THR A 137 31.40 -9.47 29.35
CA THR A 137 30.42 -10.56 29.48
C THR A 137 30.08 -10.90 30.93
N CYS A 138 31.06 -10.86 31.84
CA CYS A 138 30.83 -11.10 33.26
C CYS A 138 30.15 -9.90 33.92
N GLU A 139 30.45 -8.68 33.49
CA GLU A 139 29.75 -7.47 33.94
C GLU A 139 28.27 -7.49 33.52
N LEU A 140 27.99 -7.86 32.27
CA LEU A 140 26.62 -8.03 31.76
C LEU A 140 25.86 -9.13 32.51
N ALA A 141 26.50 -10.27 32.80
CA ALA A 141 25.89 -11.33 33.61
C ALA A 141 25.59 -10.86 35.05
N ARG A 142 26.44 -10.02 35.64
CA ARG A 142 26.19 -9.40 36.97
C ARG A 142 25.04 -8.40 36.95
N LYS A 143 24.84 -7.66 35.85
CA LYS A 143 23.72 -6.71 35.68
C LYS A 143 22.35 -7.39 35.63
N GLY A 144 22.30 -8.69 35.35
CA GLY A 144 21.07 -9.50 35.38
C GLY A 144 20.32 -9.52 34.04
N GLU A 145 19.07 -10.01 34.09
CA GLU A 145 18.22 -10.07 32.91
C GLU A 145 17.75 -8.68 32.49
N TYR A 146 17.73 -8.43 31.17
CA TYR A 146 17.23 -7.19 30.61
C TYR A 146 16.37 -7.46 29.37
N THR A 147 15.51 -6.50 29.03
CA THR A 147 14.64 -6.58 27.86
C THR A 147 15.18 -5.69 26.75
N GLU A 148 15.37 -6.26 25.56
CA GLU A 148 15.79 -5.52 24.37
C GLU A 148 14.71 -5.58 23.28
N SER A 149 14.57 -4.51 22.51
CA SER A 149 13.74 -4.53 21.31
C SER A 149 14.35 -5.41 20.22
N THR A 150 13.51 -6.18 19.55
CA THR A 150 13.92 -7.04 18.43
C THR A 150 14.40 -6.22 17.23
N SER A 151 15.24 -6.84 16.39
CA SER A 151 15.70 -6.26 15.12
C SER A 151 14.54 -5.98 14.16
N GLU A 152 13.51 -6.83 14.15
CA GLU A 152 12.30 -6.65 13.33
C GLU A 152 11.56 -5.38 13.71
N TRP A 153 11.33 -5.14 15.01
CA TRP A 153 10.70 -3.90 15.48
C TRP A 153 11.54 -2.67 15.13
N LYS A 154 12.86 -2.71 15.41
CA LYS A 154 13.78 -1.62 15.08
C LYS A 154 13.75 -1.30 13.58
N MET A 155 13.77 -2.33 12.72
CA MET A 155 13.67 -2.19 11.28
C MET A 155 12.33 -1.56 10.88
N SER A 156 11.21 -2.03 11.41
CA SER A 156 9.89 -1.47 11.13
C SER A 156 9.77 0.01 11.47
N VAL A 157 10.36 0.44 12.60
CA VAL A 157 10.40 1.86 12.99
C VAL A 157 11.26 2.68 12.02
N VAL A 158 12.45 2.19 11.66
CA VAL A 158 13.32 2.86 10.67
C VAL A 158 12.59 3.01 9.33
N LEU A 159 11.93 1.96 8.85
CA LEU A 159 11.16 1.99 7.62
C LEU A 159 10.01 3.01 7.69
N ALA A 160 9.32 3.11 8.84
CA ALA A 160 8.29 4.12 9.05
C ALA A 160 8.84 5.56 8.95
N CYS A 161 10.00 5.81 9.56
CA CYS A 161 10.70 7.09 9.45
C CYS A 161 11.08 7.41 8.00
N VAL A 162 11.56 6.41 7.25
CA VAL A 162 11.89 6.57 5.82
C VAL A 162 10.66 6.92 4.99
N VAL A 163 9.52 6.24 5.18
CA VAL A 163 8.26 6.58 4.48
C VAL A 163 7.83 8.01 4.80
N ALA A 164 7.86 8.38 6.09
CA ALA A 164 7.46 9.72 6.52
C ALA A 164 8.38 10.80 5.93
N ALA A 165 9.70 10.59 6.00
CA ALA A 165 10.68 11.51 5.42
C ALA A 165 10.49 11.65 3.90
N HIS A 166 10.35 10.53 3.18
CA HIS A 166 10.09 10.55 1.74
C HIS A 166 8.82 11.34 1.40
N PHE A 167 7.72 11.12 2.11
CA PHE A 167 6.46 11.83 1.89
C PHE A 167 6.62 13.34 2.14
N LEU A 168 7.22 13.73 3.27
CA LEU A 168 7.43 15.14 3.62
C LEU A 168 8.36 15.86 2.63
N ILE A 169 9.48 15.24 2.27
CA ILE A 169 10.43 15.80 1.29
C ILE A 169 9.78 15.93 -0.08
N SER A 170 9.01 14.92 -0.51
CA SER A 170 8.31 14.94 -1.80
C SER A 170 7.24 16.02 -1.83
N LEU A 171 6.46 16.17 -0.76
CA LEU A 171 5.44 17.21 -0.65
C LEU A 171 6.06 18.60 -0.62
N PHE A 172 7.13 18.79 0.17
CA PHE A 172 7.89 20.04 0.23
C PHE A 172 8.43 20.41 -1.16
N THR A 173 9.12 19.49 -1.83
CA THR A 173 9.66 19.73 -3.18
C THR A 173 8.55 20.05 -4.18
N THR A 174 7.42 19.32 -4.12
CA THR A 174 6.26 19.59 -4.96
C THR A 174 5.74 20.99 -4.75
N PHE A 175 5.57 21.43 -3.50
CA PHE A 175 5.11 22.78 -3.17
C PHE A 175 5.98 23.85 -3.84
N PHE A 176 7.31 23.76 -3.74
CA PHE A 176 8.19 24.72 -4.43
C PHE A 176 8.11 24.61 -5.95
N VAL A 177 8.05 23.41 -6.50
CA VAL A 177 7.98 23.21 -7.96
C VAL A 177 6.70 23.80 -8.55
N VAL A 178 5.55 23.58 -7.91
CA VAL A 178 4.24 24.06 -8.41
C VAL A 178 4.01 25.55 -8.14
N LEU A 179 4.71 26.16 -7.20
CA LEU A 179 4.71 27.62 -7.01
C LEU A 179 5.44 28.36 -8.13
N ASN A 180 6.40 27.71 -8.79
CA ASN A 180 7.11 28.25 -9.96
C ASN A 180 6.40 27.89 -11.29
N ASP A 181 5.13 27.52 -11.23
CA ASP A 181 4.33 27.24 -12.42
C ASP A 181 3.72 28.54 -12.95
N ASP A 182 4.38 29.12 -13.95
CA ASP A 182 4.05 30.43 -14.54
C ASP A 182 2.78 30.40 -15.41
N ARG A 183 2.05 29.28 -15.46
CA ARG A 183 0.81 29.15 -16.23
C ARG A 183 -0.27 30.09 -15.70
N GLU A 184 -0.96 30.73 -16.65
CA GLU A 184 -2.13 31.55 -16.37
C GLU A 184 -3.25 30.73 -15.73
N LEU A 185 -4.06 31.40 -14.91
CA LEU A 185 -5.10 30.74 -14.14
C LEU A 185 -6.24 30.27 -15.06
N GLY A 186 -6.43 28.94 -15.16
CA GLY A 186 -7.41 28.31 -16.04
C GLY A 186 -6.87 27.96 -17.43
N ASP A 187 -5.58 28.18 -17.68
CA ASP A 187 -4.92 27.69 -18.89
C ASP A 187 -4.61 26.19 -18.76
N ASN A 188 -5.46 25.39 -19.43
CA ASN A 188 -5.31 23.95 -19.55
C ASN A 188 -4.65 23.54 -20.88
N THR A 189 -4.32 24.51 -21.74
CA THR A 189 -3.80 24.27 -23.10
C THR A 189 -2.28 24.28 -23.13
N THR A 190 -1.65 25.12 -22.31
CA THR A 190 -0.20 25.22 -22.27
C THR A 190 0.40 24.09 -21.42
N PRO A 191 1.42 23.38 -21.92
CA PRO A 191 2.07 22.33 -21.15
C PRO A 191 2.72 22.91 -19.88
N PRO A 192 2.80 22.14 -18.78
CA PRO A 192 3.45 22.60 -17.55
C PRO A 192 4.92 22.95 -17.76
N ASN A 193 5.45 23.85 -16.94
CA ASN A 193 6.87 24.19 -16.91
C ASN A 193 7.73 22.90 -16.85
N ARG A 194 8.87 22.87 -17.54
CA ARG A 194 9.80 21.74 -17.58
C ARG A 194 10.11 21.17 -16.19
N ARG A 195 10.21 22.02 -15.16
CA ARG A 195 10.45 21.57 -13.77
C ARG A 195 9.29 20.75 -13.22
N VAL A 196 8.06 21.20 -13.44
CA VAL A 196 6.82 20.51 -13.04
C VAL A 196 6.72 19.16 -13.75
N THR A 197 6.92 19.15 -15.07
CA THR A 197 6.88 17.92 -15.87
C THR A 197 7.96 16.93 -15.45
N ALA A 198 9.22 17.38 -15.26
CA ALA A 198 10.32 16.51 -14.84
C ALA A 198 10.09 15.91 -13.45
N TRP A 199 9.63 16.73 -12.49
CA TRP A 199 9.32 16.28 -11.14
C TRP A 199 8.15 15.27 -11.13
N ALA A 200 7.07 15.56 -11.86
CA ALA A 200 5.96 14.63 -12.02
C ALA A 200 6.44 13.31 -12.63
N THR A 201 7.19 13.34 -13.74
CA THR A 201 7.73 12.14 -14.38
C THR A 201 8.59 11.32 -13.42
N PHE A 202 9.46 11.96 -12.64
CA PHE A 202 10.26 11.29 -11.62
C PHE A 202 9.39 10.56 -10.59
N LEU A 203 8.37 11.24 -10.04
CA LEU A 203 7.43 10.65 -9.07
C LEU A 203 6.63 9.48 -9.67
N GLY A 204 6.15 9.61 -10.90
CA GLY A 204 5.38 8.54 -11.56
C GLY A 204 6.22 7.31 -11.85
N LEU A 205 7.46 7.50 -12.33
CA LEU A 205 8.40 6.40 -12.57
C LEU A 205 8.86 5.72 -11.28
N SER A 206 9.23 6.50 -10.26
CA SER A 206 9.64 5.94 -8.97
C SER A 206 8.50 5.16 -8.32
N SER A 207 7.28 5.70 -8.38
CA SER A 207 6.06 5.02 -7.95
C SER A 207 5.88 3.68 -8.67
N THR A 208 6.01 3.66 -10.00
CA THR A 208 5.83 2.45 -10.81
C THR A 208 6.89 1.40 -10.49
N ILE A 209 8.17 1.79 -10.38
CA ILE A 209 9.27 0.88 -10.04
C ILE A 209 9.08 0.28 -8.65
N LEU A 210 8.77 1.11 -7.65
CA LEU A 210 8.52 0.65 -6.28
C LEU A 210 7.34 -0.32 -6.23
N CYS A 211 6.28 -0.07 -6.99
CA CYS A 211 5.15 -0.98 -7.12
C CYS A 211 5.57 -2.33 -7.69
N LEU A 212 6.33 -2.37 -8.79
CA LEU A 212 6.81 -3.63 -9.37
C LEU A 212 7.67 -4.42 -8.38
N VAL A 213 8.60 -3.75 -7.69
CA VAL A 213 9.43 -4.38 -6.65
C VAL A 213 8.58 -4.90 -5.49
N GLN A 214 7.53 -4.17 -5.08
CA GLN A 214 6.62 -4.57 -4.02
C GLN A 214 5.89 -5.88 -4.35
N TYR A 215 5.36 -6.03 -5.57
CA TYR A 215 4.56 -7.20 -5.96
C TYR A 215 5.40 -8.43 -6.33
N THR A 216 6.65 -8.24 -6.72
CA THR A 216 7.52 -9.32 -7.23
C THR A 216 7.72 -10.48 -6.24
N PRO A 217 8.04 -10.26 -4.94
CA PRO A 217 8.23 -11.35 -3.98
C PRO A 217 6.98 -12.24 -3.84
N GLN A 218 5.80 -11.64 -3.88
CA GLN A 218 4.54 -12.38 -3.77
C GLN A 218 4.31 -13.25 -5.00
N LEU A 219 4.53 -12.69 -6.20
CA LEU A 219 4.38 -13.42 -7.45
C LEU A 219 5.34 -14.62 -7.51
N HIS A 220 6.62 -14.38 -7.17
CA HIS A 220 7.63 -15.42 -7.07
C HIS A 220 7.25 -16.50 -6.04
N ARG A 221 6.85 -16.10 -4.83
CA ARG A 221 6.48 -17.06 -3.77
C ARG A 221 5.33 -17.95 -4.21
N THR A 222 4.26 -17.40 -4.80
CA THR A 222 3.13 -18.21 -5.21
C THR A 222 3.50 -19.12 -6.38
N TRP A 223 4.33 -18.65 -7.33
CA TRP A 223 4.85 -19.48 -8.42
C TRP A 223 5.58 -20.73 -7.90
N HIS A 224 6.47 -20.54 -6.93
CA HIS A 224 7.26 -21.64 -6.38
C HIS A 224 6.49 -22.52 -5.39
N ALA A 225 5.53 -21.94 -4.64
CA ALA A 225 4.70 -22.70 -3.70
C ALA A 225 3.81 -23.73 -4.42
N LYS A 226 3.39 -23.45 -5.66
CA LYS A 226 2.49 -24.30 -6.46
C LYS A 226 1.13 -24.59 -5.80
N THR A 227 0.78 -23.80 -4.79
CA THR A 227 -0.46 -23.84 -4.02
C THR A 227 -0.95 -22.40 -3.78
N VAL A 228 -2.25 -22.22 -3.57
CA VAL A 228 -2.84 -20.89 -3.31
C VAL A 228 -2.45 -20.35 -1.91
N GLY A 229 -2.40 -21.23 -0.92
CA GLY A 229 -2.13 -20.87 0.48
C GLY A 229 -3.23 -19.97 1.06
N SER A 230 -2.84 -18.93 1.78
CA SER A 230 -3.75 -17.99 2.46
C SER A 230 -4.23 -16.82 1.59
N LEU A 231 -4.02 -16.86 0.27
CA LEU A 231 -4.36 -15.76 -0.63
C LEU A 231 -5.88 -15.67 -0.89
N SER A 232 -6.44 -14.46 -0.74
CA SER A 232 -7.86 -14.22 -0.95
C SER A 232 -8.20 -14.00 -2.43
N ILE A 233 -8.59 -15.08 -3.12
CA ILE A 233 -9.08 -15.01 -4.51
C ILE A 233 -10.26 -14.04 -4.67
N PRO A 234 -11.30 -14.03 -3.80
CA PRO A 234 -12.43 -13.11 -3.95
C PRO A 234 -11.99 -11.63 -3.94
N MET A 235 -11.06 -11.29 -3.07
CA MET A 235 -10.51 -9.93 -2.99
C MET A 235 -9.78 -9.56 -4.29
N MET A 236 -9.02 -10.48 -4.89
CA MET A 236 -8.32 -10.23 -6.15
C MET A 236 -9.29 -10.11 -7.34
N CYS A 237 -10.38 -10.88 -7.36
CA CYS A 237 -11.42 -10.78 -8.38
C CYS A 237 -12.14 -9.42 -8.38
N ILE A 238 -12.32 -8.81 -7.21
CA ILE A 238 -12.92 -7.46 -7.09
C ILE A 238 -11.90 -6.38 -7.45
N GLN A 239 -10.65 -6.51 -6.98
CA GLN A 239 -9.62 -5.49 -7.19
C GLN A 239 -9.12 -5.41 -8.63
N THR A 240 -9.02 -6.52 -9.36
CA THR A 240 -8.45 -6.51 -10.71
C THR A 240 -9.26 -5.66 -11.69
N PRO A 241 -10.61 -5.80 -11.79
CA PRO A 241 -11.43 -4.87 -12.57
C PRO A 241 -11.38 -3.44 -12.03
N GLY A 242 -11.35 -3.26 -10.70
CA GLY A 242 -11.21 -1.94 -10.08
C GLY A 242 -9.94 -1.21 -10.49
N ALA A 243 -8.81 -1.93 -10.65
CA ALA A 243 -7.56 -1.36 -11.13
C ALA A 243 -7.65 -0.88 -12.60
N VAL A 244 -8.36 -1.61 -13.46
CA VAL A 244 -8.62 -1.18 -14.85
C VAL A 244 -9.44 0.11 -14.87
N LEU A 245 -10.51 0.16 -14.06
CA LEU A 245 -11.33 1.36 -13.91
C LEU A 245 -10.54 2.54 -13.32
N MET A 246 -9.62 2.30 -12.39
CA MET A 246 -8.72 3.31 -11.84
C MET A 246 -7.81 3.91 -12.92
N VAL A 247 -7.18 3.06 -13.74
CA VAL A 247 -6.33 3.49 -14.86
C VAL A 247 -7.14 4.33 -15.84
N LEU A 248 -8.34 3.88 -16.21
CA LEU A 248 -9.23 4.61 -17.10
C LEU A 248 -9.64 5.97 -16.51
N SER A 249 -10.02 6.00 -15.24
CA SER A 249 -10.40 7.24 -14.52
C SER A 249 -9.28 8.27 -14.53
N ILE A 250 -8.01 7.86 -14.39
CA ILE A 250 -6.88 8.79 -14.44
C ILE A 250 -6.55 9.15 -15.89
N ALA A 251 -6.51 8.19 -16.80
CA ALA A 251 -6.13 8.41 -18.19
C ALA A 251 -7.08 9.33 -18.96
N LEU A 252 -8.37 9.33 -18.62
CA LEU A 252 -9.36 10.24 -19.22
C LEU A 252 -9.31 11.67 -18.67
N ARG A 253 -8.53 11.93 -17.61
CA ARG A 253 -8.45 13.26 -17.01
C ARG A 253 -7.50 14.16 -17.78
N GLU A 254 -7.99 15.35 -18.11
CA GLU A 254 -7.22 16.40 -18.72
C GLU A 254 -6.01 16.80 -17.84
N GLY A 255 -4.88 17.11 -18.47
CA GLY A 255 -3.66 17.49 -17.79
C GLY A 255 -2.89 16.35 -17.10
N THR A 256 -3.41 15.12 -17.10
CA THR A 256 -2.63 13.95 -16.69
C THR A 256 -1.80 13.40 -17.86
N ASN A 257 -0.82 12.55 -17.57
CA ASN A 257 -0.04 11.87 -18.60
C ASN A 257 0.16 10.39 -18.24
N TRP A 258 0.89 9.65 -19.08
CA TRP A 258 1.10 8.21 -18.87
C TRP A 258 1.77 7.87 -17.54
N THR A 259 2.62 8.77 -17.02
CA THR A 259 3.27 8.57 -15.71
C THR A 259 2.29 8.66 -14.54
N SER A 260 1.12 9.26 -14.73
CA SER A 260 0.05 9.36 -13.72
C SER A 260 -0.73 8.07 -13.55
N TRP A 261 -0.90 7.29 -14.61
CA TRP A 261 -1.66 6.04 -14.54
C TRP A 261 -0.78 4.78 -14.57
N ALA A 262 0.50 4.89 -14.95
CA ALA A 262 1.43 3.77 -15.08
C ALA A 262 1.55 2.90 -13.80
N THR A 263 1.67 3.51 -12.62
CA THR A 263 1.74 2.75 -11.36
C THR A 263 0.48 1.91 -11.14
N TYR A 264 -0.70 2.46 -11.39
CA TYR A 264 -1.97 1.75 -11.19
C TYR A 264 -2.15 0.64 -12.23
N ALA A 265 -1.67 0.85 -13.46
CA ALA A 265 -1.64 -0.18 -14.49
C ALA A 265 -0.67 -1.32 -14.10
N ALA A 266 0.53 -0.98 -13.62
CA ALA A 266 1.50 -1.96 -13.12
C ALA A 266 0.91 -2.78 -11.96
N ALA A 267 0.31 -2.12 -10.98
CA ALA A 267 -0.37 -2.78 -9.85
C ALA A 267 -1.49 -3.72 -10.34
N GLY A 268 -2.34 -3.25 -11.26
CA GLY A 268 -3.42 -4.05 -11.84
C GLY A 268 -2.93 -5.27 -12.62
N ILE A 269 -1.86 -5.12 -13.39
CA ILE A 269 -1.22 -6.23 -14.13
C ILE A 269 -0.63 -7.25 -13.16
N MET A 270 0.14 -6.81 -12.16
CA MET A 270 0.74 -7.70 -11.17
C MET A 270 -0.32 -8.47 -10.37
N GLN A 271 -1.39 -7.77 -9.95
CA GLN A 271 -2.53 -8.36 -9.27
C GLN A 271 -3.28 -9.35 -10.17
N GLY A 272 -3.47 -9.00 -11.44
CA GLY A 272 -4.09 -9.88 -12.44
C GLY A 272 -3.27 -11.14 -12.71
N MET A 273 -1.94 -11.02 -12.81
CA MET A 273 -1.03 -12.16 -12.91
C MET A 273 -1.16 -13.08 -11.70
N LEU A 274 -1.17 -12.52 -10.48
CA LEU A 274 -1.34 -13.29 -9.25
C LEU A 274 -2.71 -14.01 -9.21
N LEU A 275 -3.78 -13.35 -9.64
CA LEU A 275 -5.10 -13.95 -9.73
C LEU A 275 -5.12 -15.13 -10.72
N LEU A 276 -4.57 -14.97 -11.93
CA LEU A 276 -4.51 -16.04 -12.92
C LEU A 276 -3.73 -17.25 -12.40
N MET A 277 -2.61 -16.97 -11.75
CA MET A 277 -1.76 -17.94 -11.06
C MET A 277 -2.56 -18.70 -9.98
N CYS A 278 -3.26 -18.01 -9.08
CA CYS A 278 -4.11 -18.63 -8.06
C CYS A 278 -5.25 -19.47 -8.65
N LEU A 279 -5.92 -19.00 -9.71
CA LEU A 279 -6.94 -19.78 -10.41
C LEU A 279 -6.35 -21.04 -11.06
N HIS A 280 -5.14 -20.94 -11.62
CA HIS A 280 -4.43 -22.08 -12.18
C HIS A 280 -4.11 -23.14 -11.11
N TRP A 281 -3.54 -22.76 -9.96
CA TRP A 281 -3.26 -23.73 -8.89
C TRP A 281 -4.53 -24.28 -8.27
N LYS A 282 -5.57 -23.47 -8.06
CA LYS A 282 -6.83 -23.97 -7.51
C LYS A 282 -7.45 -25.06 -8.39
N ARG A 283 -7.40 -24.87 -9.72
CA ARG A 283 -7.82 -25.92 -10.68
C ARG A 283 -6.96 -27.17 -10.60
N ARG A 284 -5.64 -27.03 -10.45
CA ARG A 284 -4.73 -28.17 -10.29
C ARG A 284 -4.95 -28.91 -8.96
N GLN A 285 -5.12 -28.18 -7.87
CA GLN A 285 -5.37 -28.72 -6.53
C GLN A 285 -6.68 -29.50 -6.49
N ALA A 286 -7.75 -28.97 -7.08
CA ALA A 286 -9.02 -29.67 -7.23
C ALA A 286 -8.86 -30.99 -8.02
N LYS A 287 -8.07 -31.00 -9.10
CA LYS A 287 -7.77 -32.23 -9.86
C LYS A 287 -6.97 -33.27 -9.07
N LEU A 288 -6.11 -32.82 -8.16
CA LEU A 288 -5.30 -33.69 -7.31
C LEU A 288 -5.99 -34.08 -6.01
N GLY A 289 -7.18 -33.54 -5.72
CA GLY A 289 -7.88 -33.77 -4.46
C GLY A 289 -7.10 -33.26 -3.26
N ILE A 290 -6.41 -32.12 -3.38
CA ILE A 290 -5.66 -31.48 -2.29
C ILE A 290 -6.23 -30.10 -1.94
N ASP A 291 -6.10 -29.68 -0.69
CA ASP A 291 -6.53 -28.38 -0.20
C ASP A 291 -5.62 -27.21 -0.65
N ASP A 292 -5.96 -25.99 -0.25
CA ASP A 292 -5.22 -24.77 -0.60
C ASP A 292 -3.76 -24.76 -0.08
N TYR A 293 -3.43 -25.62 0.89
CA TYR A 293 -2.09 -25.81 1.46
C TYR A 293 -1.36 -27.04 0.90
N GLY A 294 -2.00 -27.81 0.02
CA GLY A 294 -1.44 -28.99 -0.62
C GLY A 294 -1.59 -30.30 0.18
N ARG A 295 -2.48 -30.34 1.18
CA ARG A 295 -2.79 -31.54 1.95
C ARG A 295 -3.92 -32.32 1.26
N PRO A 296 -3.91 -33.67 1.24
CA PRO A 296 -5.02 -34.45 0.70
C PRO A 296 -6.34 -34.07 1.36
N LEU A 297 -7.37 -33.80 0.56
CA LEU A 297 -8.74 -33.71 1.04
C LEU A 297 -9.10 -35.11 1.52
N ALA A 298 -9.48 -35.25 2.79
CA ALA A 298 -9.89 -36.53 3.34
C ALA A 298 -11.00 -37.12 2.46
N LEU A 299 -10.64 -38.16 1.70
CA LEU A 299 -11.61 -39.06 1.14
C LEU A 299 -12.22 -39.77 2.34
N ASP A 300 -13.54 -39.70 2.46
CA ASP A 300 -14.37 -40.50 3.37
C ASP A 300 -14.80 -39.80 4.68
N GLY A 301 -16.06 -39.33 4.65
CA GLY A 301 -17.10 -39.27 5.69
C GLY A 301 -16.82 -39.51 7.18
N ARG A 302 -15.64 -39.22 7.73
CA ARG A 302 -15.41 -39.18 9.17
C ARG A 302 -15.32 -37.73 9.62
N ASP A 303 -16.49 -37.24 10.00
CA ASP A 303 -16.67 -36.01 10.77
C ASP A 303 -15.63 -35.95 11.90
N GLU A 304 -15.05 -34.76 12.09
CA GLU A 304 -14.17 -34.37 13.22
C GLU A 304 -14.85 -34.53 14.60
N ARG A 305 -16.07 -35.09 14.65
CA ARG A 305 -16.86 -35.42 15.85
C ARG A 305 -16.82 -36.89 16.24
N THR A 306 -15.90 -37.69 15.70
CA THR A 306 -15.78 -39.10 16.12
C THR A 306 -15.07 -39.15 17.48
N PRO A 307 -15.73 -39.54 18.59
CA PRO A 307 -15.09 -39.57 19.92
C PRO A 307 -13.98 -40.63 19.94
N LEU A 308 -12.83 -40.29 20.51
CA LEU A 308 -11.64 -41.17 20.59
C LEU A 308 -11.75 -42.31 21.62
N LEU A 309 -12.94 -42.59 22.14
CA LEU A 309 -13.16 -43.66 23.12
C LEU A 309 -14.28 -44.56 22.61
N GLY A 310 -13.91 -45.77 22.18
CA GLY A 310 -14.87 -46.86 21.95
C GLY A 310 -15.46 -47.35 23.28
N PRO A 311 -16.67 -47.96 23.25
CA PRO A 311 -17.31 -48.46 24.45
C PRO A 311 -16.54 -49.68 24.97
N ASN A 312 -16.02 -49.58 26.20
CA ASN A 312 -15.77 -50.73 27.07
C ASN A 312 -17.00 -50.94 27.94
#